data_AF-A0A3B0YCK7-F1
#
_entry.id   AF-A0A3B0YCK7-F1
#
_cell.length_a   1.000
_cell.length_b   1.000
_cell.length_c   1.000
_cell.angle_alpha   90.00
_cell.angle_beta   90.00
_cell.angle_gamma   90.00
#
_symmetry.space_group_name_H-M   'P 1'
#
loop_
_entity.id
_entity.type
_entity.pdbx_description
1 polymer ?
#
loop_
_entity_poly.entity_id
_entity_poly.type
_entity_poly.pdbx_seq_one_letter_code
_entity_poly.pdbx_strand_id
1 'polypeptide(L)' 'MNNKSVNHYKRNRNVVYSCQYHVIWCPKHRKHILKGSLEKTFKEIIQSLADKARCDIIEMEVMPDHFHLLIEVDPQFGM' A
#
# COMPACT_ATOMS: atom_id res chain seq x y z
N MET A 1 22.91 -14.08 6.78
CA MET A 1 21.52 -14.55 6.68
C MET A 1 20.78 -13.60 5.74
N ASN A 2 20.31 -14.17 4.62
CA ASN A 2 19.41 -13.62 3.59
C ASN A 2 19.74 -12.26 2.95
N ASN A 3 20.63 -12.33 1.95
CA ASN A 3 20.64 -11.39 0.82
C ASN A 3 19.29 -11.46 0.09
N LYS A 4 18.39 -10.51 0.35
CA LYS A 4 17.27 -10.19 -0.56
C LYS A 4 17.54 -8.84 -1.22
N SER A 5 18.49 -8.81 -2.16
CA SER A 5 18.62 -7.71 -3.12
C SER A 5 18.40 -8.27 -4.52
N VAL A 6 17.21 -8.84 -4.75
CA VAL A 6 16.71 -9.01 -6.11
C VAL A 6 15.64 -7.95 -6.27
N ASN A 7 16.05 -6.73 -6.66
CA ASN A 7 15.10 -5.70 -7.09
C ASN A 7 14.40 -6.24 -8.34
N HIS A 8 13.22 -6.81 -8.14
CA HIS A 8 12.42 -7.44 -9.18
C HIS A 8 11.69 -6.33 -9.94
N TYR A 9 12.39 -5.64 -10.83
CA TYR A 9 11.79 -4.60 -11.67
C TYR A 9 10.65 -5.19 -12.49
N LYS A 10 9.49 -4.54 -12.42
CA LYS A 10 8.32 -4.85 -13.26
C LYS A 10 8.55 -4.29 -14.66
N ARG A 11 7.90 -4.91 -15.64
CA ARG A 11 8.01 -4.52 -17.04
C ARG A 11 6.64 -4.41 -17.67
N ASN A 12 6.41 -3.30 -18.35
CA ASN A 12 5.35 -3.13 -19.33
C ASN A 12 5.99 -3.08 -20.72
N ARG A 13 5.19 -2.92 -21.78
CA ARG A 13 5.60 -3.02 -23.20
C ARG A 13 6.88 -2.25 -23.53
N ASN A 14 7.02 -1.04 -22.99
CA ASN A 14 8.14 -0.14 -23.26
C ASN A 14 8.85 0.39 -21.99
N VAL A 15 8.41 0.00 -20.79
CA VAL A 15 8.87 0.61 -19.53
C VAL A 15 9.26 -0.48 -18.55
N VAL A 16 10.46 -0.37 -17.99
CA VAL A 16 10.94 -1.17 -16.85
C VAL A 16 10.87 -0.26 -15.63
N TYR A 17 10.15 -0.66 -14.59
CA TYR A 17 9.89 0.19 -13.44
C TYR A 17 9.92 -0.57 -12.12
N SER A 18 10.17 0.18 -11.06
CA SER A 18 9.83 -0.21 -9.69
C SER A 18 9.43 1.08 -8.98
N CYS A 19 8.12 1.28 -8.89
CA CYS A 19 7.53 2.51 -8.39
C CYS A 19 6.82 2.20 -7.09
N GLN A 20 7.61 2.18 -6.02
CA GLN A 20 7.14 1.91 -4.66
C GLN A 20 6.86 3.23 -3.94
N TYR A 21 5.71 3.32 -3.30
CA TYR A 21 5.27 4.50 -2.56
C TYR A 21 4.90 4.11 -1.13
N HIS A 22 5.48 4.82 -0.17
CA HIS A 22 5.09 4.72 1.22
C HIS A 22 4.05 5.78 1.54
N VAL A 23 2.78 5.37 1.56
CA VAL A 23 1.62 6.23 1.83
C VAL A 23 1.29 6.15 3.31
N ILE A 24 1.20 7.31 3.95
CA ILE A 24 0.83 7.44 5.37
C ILE A 24 -0.42 8.30 5.45
N TRP A 25 -1.41 7.84 6.21
CA TRP A 25 -2.63 8.60 6.44
C TRP A 25 -3.08 8.51 7.89
N CYS A 26 -3.60 9.62 8.40
CA CYS A 26 -4.18 9.73 9.73
C CYS A 26 -5.68 10.03 9.64
N PRO A 27 -6.53 9.43 10.50
CA PRO A 27 -7.90 9.87 10.68
C PRO A 27 -7.97 11.34 11.05
N LYS A 28 -9.08 11.99 10.71
CA LYS A 28 -9.33 13.39 11.08
C LYS A 28 -9.16 13.58 12.60
N HIS A 29 -8.35 14.57 12.99
CA HIS A 29 -7.94 14.84 14.38
C HIS A 29 -7.13 13.71 15.06
N ARG A 30 -6.52 12.79 14.30
CA ARG A 30 -5.73 11.65 14.82
C ARG A 30 -6.49 10.83 15.88
N LYS A 31 -7.80 10.69 15.71
CA LYS A 31 -8.61 9.90 16.64
C LYS A 31 -8.17 8.43 16.58
N HIS A 32 -8.05 7.79 17.74
CA HIS A 32 -7.66 6.38 17.89
C HIS A 32 -8.80 5.41 17.54
N ILE A 33 -9.40 5.55 16.35
CA ILE A 33 -10.59 4.80 15.92
C ILE A 33 -10.25 3.50 15.21
N LEU A 34 -9.05 3.37 14.63
CA LEU A 34 -8.66 2.21 13.82
C LEU A 34 -8.27 1.03 14.73
N LYS A 35 -9.24 0.44 15.42
CA LYS A 35 -9.05 -0.71 16.33
C LYS A 35 -10.19 -1.73 16.16
N GLY A 36 -9.91 -2.98 16.50
CA GLY A 36 -10.92 -4.04 16.60
C GLY A 36 -11.57 -4.35 15.25
N SER A 37 -12.90 -4.36 15.19
CA SER A 37 -13.65 -4.67 13.96
C SER A 37 -13.42 -3.64 12.85
N LEU A 38 -13.24 -2.36 13.20
CA LEU A 38 -13.04 -1.29 12.21
C LEU A 38 -11.71 -1.46 11.47
N GLU A 39 -10.66 -1.90 12.16
CA GLU A 39 -9.36 -2.21 11.53
C GLU A 39 -9.50 -3.30 10.47
N LYS A 40 -10.24 -4.37 10.78
CA LYS A 40 -10.46 -5.49 9.86
C LYS A 40 -11.21 -5.04 8.60
N THR A 41 -12.34 -4.36 8.78
CA THR A 41 -13.12 -3.82 7.65
C THR A 41 -12.31 -2.82 6.84
N PHE A 42 -11.49 -1.98 7.49
CA PHE A 42 -10.61 -1.04 6.81
C PHE A 42 -9.60 -1.76 5.92
N LYS A 43 -8.92 -2.79 6.43
CA LYS A 43 -7.98 -3.61 5.65
C LYS A 43 -8.66 -4.28 4.44
N GLU A 44 -9.88 -4.80 4.61
CA GLU A 44 -10.66 -5.40 3.52
C GLU A 44 -11.01 -4.36 2.42
N ILE A 45 -11.39 -3.14 2.82
CA ILE A 45 -11.67 -2.05 1.88
C ILE A 45 -10.42 -1.64 1.11
N ILE A 46 -9.29 -1.44 1.81
CA ILE A 46 -8.03 -1.06 1.18
C ILE A 46 -7.56 -2.12 0.19
N GLN A 47 -7.66 -3.41 0.56
CA GLN A 47 -7.34 -4.50 -0.35
C GLN A 47 -8.22 -4.46 -1.61
N SER A 48 -9.54 -4.31 -1.44
CA SER A 48 -10.46 -4.22 -2.58
C SER A 48 -10.18 -3.01 -3.48
N LEU A 49 -9.77 -1.88 -2.90
CA LEU A 49 -9.38 -0.69 -3.66
C LEU A 49 -8.08 -0.90 -4.42
N ALA A 50 -7.07 -1.53 -3.80
CA ALA A 50 -5.82 -1.85 -4.46
C ALA A 50 -6.02 -2.78 -5.66
N ASP A 51 -6.84 -3.83 -5.50
CA ASP A 51 -7.18 -4.76 -6.58
C ASP A 51 -7.87 -4.02 -7.75
N LYS A 52 -8.79 -3.10 -7.45
CA LYS A 52 -9.47 -2.27 -8.47
C LYS A 52 -8.52 -1.30 -9.16
N ALA A 53 -7.59 -0.71 -8.41
CA ALA A 53 -6.60 0.22 -8.93
C ALA A 53 -5.44 -0.49 -9.67
N ARG A 54 -5.35 -1.82 -9.60
CA ARG A 54 -4.20 -2.62 -10.07
C ARG A 54 -2.89 -2.17 -9.42
N CYS A 55 -2.96 -1.87 -8.13
CA CYS A 55 -1.82 -1.56 -7.29
C CYS A 55 -1.50 -2.78 -6.42
N ASP A 56 -0.22 -3.11 -6.30
CA ASP A 56 0.21 -4.21 -5.45
C ASP A 56 0.56 -3.67 -4.07
N ILE A 57 -0.14 -4.13 -3.03
CA ILE A 57 0.21 -3.82 -1.64
C ILE A 57 1.36 -4.74 -1.24
N ILE A 58 2.52 -4.15 -0.95
CA ILE A 58 3.70 -4.86 -0.45
C ILE A 58 3.57 -5.04 1.06
N GLU A 59 3.24 -3.96 1.78
CA GLU A 59 3.06 -3.97 3.24
C GLU A 59 1.91 -3.04 3.64
N MET A 60 1.18 -3.42 4.68
CA MET A 60 0.09 -2.63 5.26
C MET A 60 0.11 -2.76 6.78
N GLU A 61 0.44 -1.66 7.46
CA GLU A 61 0.44 -1.57 8.92
C GLU A 61 -0.63 -0.57 9.36
N VAL A 62 -1.49 -0.99 10.30
CA VAL A 62 -2.55 -0.14 10.84
C VAL A 62 -2.29 0.08 12.31
N MET A 63 -2.21 1.35 12.69
CA MET A 63 -2.15 1.82 14.06
C MET A 63 -3.46 2.54 14.40
N PRO A 64 -3.78 2.71 15.68
CA PRO A 64 -5.06 3.31 16.08
C PRO A 64 -5.38 4.68 15.47
N ASP A 65 -4.37 5.52 15.27
CA ASP A 65 -4.44 6.92 14.84
C ASP A 65 -3.79 7.19 13.48
N HIS A 66 -3.25 6.17 12.81
CA HIS A 66 -2.68 6.28 11.47
C HIS A 66 -2.45 4.91 10.84
N PHE A 67 -2.25 4.87 9.52
CA PHE A 67 -1.84 3.66 8.83
C PHE A 67 -0.73 3.96 7.83
N HIS A 68 0.11 2.95 7.61
CA HIS A 68 1.18 2.92 6.65
C HIS A 68 0.85 1.90 5.57
N LEU A 69 1.03 2.29 4.33
CA LEU A 69 0.81 1.43 3.17
C LEU A 69 2.02 1.56 2.24
N LEU A 70 2.71 0.45 2.01
CA LEU A 70 3.73 0.37 0.97
C LEU A 70 3.09 -0.27 -0.25
N ILE A 71 2.92 0.51 -1.32
CA ILE A 71 2.33 0.03 -2.58
C ILE A 71 3.31 0.15 -3.73
N GLU A 72 3.20 -0.77 -4.67
CA GLU A 72 3.84 -0.67 -5.98
C GLU A 72 2.78 -0.44 -7.06
N VAL A 73 2.99 0.59 -7.88
CA VAL A 73 2.01 1.06 -8.88
C VAL A 73 2.66 1.12 -10.25
N ASP A 74 1.89 0.87 -11.32
CA ASP A 74 2.37 1.14 -12.67
C ASP A 74 2.55 2.66 -12.87
N PRO A 75 3.71 3.13 -13.37
CA PRO A 75 3.98 4.56 -13.53
C PRO A 75 2.96 5.28 -14.45
N GLN A 76 2.24 4.55 -15.31
CA GLN A 76 1.20 5.12 -16.17
C GLN A 76 -0.11 5.42 -15.44
N PHE A 77 -0.35 4.80 -14.28
CA PHE A 77 -1.54 5.08 -13.49
C PHE A 77 -1.51 6.53 -12.98
N GLY A 78 -0.31 7.01 -12.62
CA GLY A 78 -0.12 8.30 -11.94
C GLY A 78 -0.74 8.29 -10.54
N MET A 79 -0.04 8.86 -9.56
CA MET A 79 -0.65 9.27 -8.30
C MET A 79 -0.78 10.78 -8.27
#